data_AF-A0A933D5W8-F1
#
_entry.id   AF-A0A933D5W8-F1
#
_cell.length_a   1.000
_cell.length_b   1.000
_cell.length_c   1.000
_cell.angle_alpha   90.00
_cell.angle_beta   90.00
_cell.angle_gamma   90.00
#
_symmetry.space_group_name_H-M   'P 1'
#
loop_
_entity.id
_entity.type
_entity.pdbx_description
1 polymer ?
#
loop_
_entity_poly.entity_id
_entity_poly.type
_entity_poly.pdbx_seq_one_letter_code
_entity_poly.pdbx_strand_id
1 'polypeptide(L)'
;MEKSITRKEFLKTGGKYATGVAIGIGTVQLLTESETQAHILSTPWPWPYQQLDVEQVRILGHDAYWSGKGCCYGAFHALAEKLRLAIGTPWTDLPSEIMIYGHGGGVGWGTLCGALNGAGAIISMVLQKARSDVLVNELFGWYTQVLFPTDISNQYAVNHIFTVNMYDQILPQNMSGSPLCHASVTEWCNVAYFTVSSTERKERCARLTGDVAAYAAKILNDELLGTFTPLYVPPATIAACMACHGNGTLNKVAAKMECTQCHGTDPHTAPVTEQIGGVPDAYQFHQNYPNPFNPSTTIQFSIPKAETVNLAVYDVHGRLIKNIIANGQFSPGTYEVRWDGTSNAGLRVASGIYFSRLQAGTFQASSKMSMVK
;
A
#
# COMPACT_ATOMS: atom_id res chain seq x y z
N MET A 1 -24.15 50.90 4.22
CA MET A 1 -25.38 50.11 4.40
C MET A 1 -25.94 49.77 3.03
N GLU A 2 -25.48 48.67 2.43
CA GLU A 2 -26.05 48.14 1.20
C GLU A 2 -27.39 47.45 1.51
N LYS A 3 -28.45 47.77 0.76
CA LYS A 3 -29.70 47.00 0.75
C LYS A 3 -29.53 45.86 -0.25
N SER A 4 -29.68 44.62 0.21
CA SER A 4 -29.70 43.45 -0.66
C SER A 4 -31.03 43.36 -1.41
N ILE A 5 -30.95 43.32 -2.75
CA ILE A 5 -32.08 43.01 -3.61
C ILE A 5 -32.23 41.49 -3.63
N THR A 6 -33.43 40.99 -3.36
CA THR A 6 -33.68 39.54 -3.35
C THR A 6 -34.00 39.02 -4.75
N ARG A 7 -33.66 37.75 -5.04
CA ARG A 7 -33.89 37.07 -6.34
C ARG A 7 -35.30 37.20 -6.90
N LYS A 8 -36.30 37.44 -6.05
CA LYS A 8 -37.71 37.58 -6.43
C LYS A 8 -38.04 38.94 -7.07
N GLU A 9 -37.26 39.98 -6.78
CA GLU A 9 -37.43 41.30 -7.40
C GLU A 9 -36.80 41.35 -8.80
N PHE A 10 -35.62 40.74 -8.99
CA PHE A 10 -34.95 40.68 -10.29
C PHE A 10 -35.82 40.03 -11.39
N LEU A 11 -36.55 38.98 -11.04
CA LEU A 11 -37.44 38.28 -11.97
C LEU A 11 -38.70 39.07 -12.35
N LYS A 12 -39.10 40.08 -11.56
CA LYS A 12 -40.25 40.94 -11.90
C LYS A 12 -39.88 42.12 -12.81
N THR A 13 -38.64 42.57 -12.78
CA THR A 13 -38.19 43.74 -13.58
C THR A 13 -37.71 43.37 -14.98
N GLY A 14 -37.30 42.13 -15.23
CA GLY A 14 -36.85 41.67 -16.55
C GLY A 14 -37.95 41.53 -17.61
N GLY A 15 -39.22 41.54 -17.21
CA GLY A 15 -40.36 41.26 -18.10
C GLY A 15 -41.03 42.48 -18.76
N LYS A 16 -40.45 43.70 -18.69
CA LYS A 16 -41.17 44.94 -19.11
C LYS A 16 -40.44 45.86 -20.09
N TYR A 17 -39.53 45.34 -20.92
CA TYR A 17 -38.99 46.10 -22.06
C TYR A 17 -39.14 45.37 -23.40
N ALA A 18 -40.34 44.85 -23.67
CA ALA A 18 -40.71 44.33 -24.97
C ALA A 18 -41.93 45.09 -25.50
N THR A 19 -41.73 46.27 -26.09
CA THR A 19 -42.74 46.93 -26.93
C THR A 19 -42.12 47.96 -27.90
N GLY A 20 -42.18 47.65 -29.21
CA GLY A 20 -42.01 48.55 -30.38
C GLY A 20 -40.55 48.80 -30.81
N VAL A 21 -40.11 48.66 -32.07
CA VAL A 21 -40.78 48.77 -33.38
C VAL A 21 -40.09 47.82 -34.38
N ALA A 22 -40.87 47.11 -35.19
CA ALA A 22 -40.39 46.34 -36.34
C ALA A 22 -40.42 47.20 -37.61
N ILE A 23 -39.29 47.35 -38.30
CA ILE A 23 -39.22 47.56 -39.77
C ILE A 23 -37.96 46.84 -40.27
N GLY A 24 -38.11 45.87 -41.17
CA GLY A 24 -36.98 45.37 -41.97
C GLY A 24 -36.88 43.84 -42.12
N ILE A 25 -37.74 43.27 -42.96
CA ILE A 25 -37.56 42.11 -43.85
C ILE A 25 -36.46 41.11 -43.43
N GLY A 26 -36.91 39.97 -42.90
CA GLY A 26 -36.13 38.74 -42.79
C GLY A 26 -37.03 37.70 -42.15
N THR A 27 -37.45 36.69 -42.91
CA THR A 27 -38.29 35.59 -42.43
C THR A 27 -37.62 34.92 -41.23
N VAL A 28 -38.07 35.27 -40.03
CA VAL A 28 -37.84 34.50 -38.81
C VAL A 28 -38.63 33.22 -38.99
N GLN A 29 -37.97 32.18 -39.52
CA GLN A 29 -38.42 30.82 -39.26
C GLN A 29 -38.42 30.67 -37.75
N LEU A 30 -39.61 30.41 -37.21
CA LEU A 30 -39.81 29.98 -35.85
C LEU A 30 -38.75 28.92 -35.56
N LEU A 31 -37.82 29.24 -34.65
CA LEU A 31 -37.01 28.25 -33.98
C LEU A 31 -38.02 27.37 -33.24
N THR A 32 -38.44 26.28 -33.89
CA THR A 32 -38.82 25.07 -33.19
C THR A 32 -37.70 24.84 -32.18
N GLU A 33 -38.04 24.52 -30.94
CA GLU A 33 -37.11 23.97 -29.96
C GLU A 33 -36.47 22.72 -30.58
N SER A 34 -35.49 22.90 -31.46
CA SER A 34 -34.52 21.86 -31.76
C SER A 34 -33.79 21.75 -30.45
N GLU A 35 -34.04 20.65 -29.76
CA GLU A 35 -33.18 20.16 -28.70
C GLU A 35 -31.74 20.39 -29.14
N THR A 36 -31.11 21.46 -28.67
CA THR A 36 -29.67 21.54 -28.55
C THR A 36 -29.29 20.58 -27.44
N GLN A 37 -29.56 19.30 -27.64
CA GLN A 37 -28.69 18.26 -27.13
C GLN A 37 -27.37 18.56 -27.83
N ALA A 38 -26.49 19.27 -27.13
CA ALA A 38 -25.07 19.17 -27.43
C ALA A 38 -24.82 17.65 -27.52
N HIS A 39 -24.58 17.13 -28.73
CA HIS A 39 -24.13 15.77 -28.89
C HIS A 39 -22.88 15.66 -28.03
N ILE A 40 -23.03 15.05 -26.85
CA ILE A 40 -21.91 14.76 -25.98
C ILE A 40 -21.10 13.75 -26.77
N LEU A 41 -20.07 14.22 -27.47
CA LEU A 41 -19.05 13.38 -28.09
C LEU A 41 -18.21 12.78 -26.96
N SER A 42 -18.82 11.98 -26.08
CA SER A 42 -18.07 11.19 -25.11
C SER A 42 -17.45 10.04 -25.88
N THR A 43 -16.12 10.00 -25.96
CA THR A 43 -15.43 8.83 -26.49
C THR A 43 -15.75 7.64 -25.57
N PRO A 44 -16.32 6.54 -26.10
CA PRO A 44 -16.69 5.40 -25.28
C PRO A 44 -15.45 4.79 -24.64
N TRP A 45 -15.59 4.39 -23.37
CA TRP A 45 -14.59 3.59 -22.69
C TRP A 45 -14.75 2.11 -23.06
N PRO A 46 -13.66 1.33 -23.23
CA PRO A 46 -12.26 1.72 -23.12
C PRO A 46 -11.74 2.57 -24.28
N TRP A 47 -10.74 3.41 -24.01
CA TRP A 47 -10.11 4.31 -24.97
C TRP A 47 -9.13 3.58 -25.90
N PRO A 48 -8.90 4.09 -27.12
CA PRO A 48 -7.98 3.48 -28.07
C PRO A 48 -6.54 3.46 -27.53
N TYR A 49 -5.85 2.36 -27.77
CA TYR A 49 -4.45 2.15 -27.43
C TYR A 49 -3.65 1.78 -28.68
N GLN A 50 -2.41 2.24 -28.74
CA GLN A 50 -1.43 1.86 -29.76
C GLN A 50 -0.16 1.41 -29.05
N GLN A 51 0.55 0.46 -29.67
CA GLN A 51 1.83 0.00 -29.19
C GLN A 51 2.80 1.18 -28.95
N LEU A 52 3.36 1.24 -27.75
CA LEU A 52 4.27 2.31 -27.32
C LEU A 52 5.73 1.85 -27.35
N ASP A 53 6.63 2.78 -27.64
CA ASP A 53 8.07 2.58 -27.40
C ASP A 53 8.34 2.65 -25.88
N VAL A 54 8.71 1.51 -25.31
CA VAL A 54 8.91 1.30 -23.87
C VAL A 54 10.04 2.20 -23.32
N GLU A 55 11.12 2.36 -24.06
CA GLU A 55 12.28 3.12 -23.57
C GLU A 55 12.03 4.63 -23.69
N GLN A 56 11.32 5.06 -24.73
CA GLN A 56 10.83 6.43 -24.83
C GLN A 56 9.84 6.80 -23.71
N VAL A 57 8.99 5.85 -23.28
CA VAL A 57 8.13 6.02 -22.10
C VAL A 57 8.97 6.10 -20.82
N ARG A 58 10.02 5.28 -20.69
CA ARG A 58 10.94 5.31 -19.53
C ARG A 58 11.56 6.69 -19.35
N ILE A 59 12.17 7.21 -20.42
CA ILE A 59 12.86 8.50 -20.42
C ILE A 59 11.89 9.62 -20.07
N LEU A 60 10.72 9.65 -20.74
CA LEU A 60 9.73 10.69 -20.47
C LEU A 60 9.18 10.61 -19.03
N GLY A 61 8.98 9.42 -18.48
CA GLY A 61 8.50 9.25 -17.10
C GLY A 61 9.51 9.75 -16.06
N HIS A 62 10.79 9.50 -16.29
CA HIS A 62 11.88 10.06 -15.50
C HIS A 62 11.90 11.59 -15.58
N ASP A 63 11.94 12.15 -16.79
CA ASP A 63 12.09 13.59 -16.98
C ASP A 63 10.86 14.37 -16.47
N ALA A 64 9.66 13.80 -16.65
CA ALA A 64 8.41 14.39 -16.16
C ALA A 64 8.31 14.40 -14.63
N TYR A 65 8.97 13.48 -13.91
CA TYR A 65 9.05 13.56 -12.46
C TYR A 65 9.70 14.88 -12.01
N TRP A 66 10.79 15.27 -12.70
CA TRP A 66 11.57 16.46 -12.39
C TRP A 66 10.91 17.77 -12.83
N SER A 67 9.76 17.73 -13.50
CA SER A 67 8.97 18.92 -13.84
C SER A 67 8.28 19.59 -12.63
N GLY A 68 8.54 19.11 -11.41
CA GLY A 68 7.92 19.60 -10.17
C GLY A 68 6.52 19.02 -9.88
N LYS A 69 6.01 18.13 -10.73
CA LYS A 69 4.66 17.54 -10.61
C LYS A 69 4.65 16.13 -9.97
N GLY A 70 5.83 15.53 -9.80
CA GLY A 70 6.02 14.30 -9.02
C GLY A 70 5.70 13.00 -9.77
N CYS A 71 5.80 11.88 -9.05
CA CYS A 71 5.81 10.53 -9.64
C CYS A 71 4.48 10.08 -10.26
N CYS A 72 3.34 10.47 -9.67
CA CYS A 72 2.03 10.11 -10.23
C CYS A 72 1.76 10.80 -11.56
N TYR A 73 2.06 12.11 -11.63
CA TYR A 73 2.07 12.84 -12.88
C TYR A 73 3.05 12.23 -13.88
N GLY A 74 4.31 11.99 -13.48
CA GLY A 74 5.34 11.53 -14.41
C GLY A 74 5.00 10.22 -15.11
N ALA A 75 4.54 9.21 -14.35
CA ALA A 75 4.17 7.92 -14.93
C ALA A 75 2.94 8.01 -15.84
N PHE A 76 1.90 8.74 -15.42
CA PHE A 76 0.70 8.94 -16.23
C PHE A 76 1.02 9.72 -17.50
N HIS A 77 1.71 10.85 -17.35
CA HIS A 77 2.07 11.74 -18.45
C HIS A 77 2.90 11.03 -19.50
N ALA A 78 3.88 10.22 -19.10
CA ALA A 78 4.73 9.50 -20.04
C ALA A 78 3.94 8.58 -20.99
N LEU A 79 2.94 7.88 -20.46
CA LEU A 79 2.08 7.01 -21.24
C LEU A 79 1.04 7.81 -22.04
N ALA A 80 0.33 8.73 -21.38
CA ALA A 80 -0.72 9.55 -21.99
C ALA A 80 -0.17 10.41 -23.13
N GLU A 81 1.01 11.01 -22.98
CA GLU A 81 1.62 11.85 -24.00
C GLU A 81 2.02 11.05 -25.24
N LYS A 82 2.56 9.84 -25.07
CA LYS A 82 2.89 8.99 -26.23
C LYS A 82 1.63 8.53 -26.95
N LEU A 83 0.54 8.24 -26.23
CA LEU A 83 -0.77 7.94 -26.82
C LEU A 83 -1.39 9.16 -27.50
N ARG A 84 -1.24 10.36 -26.92
CA ARG A 84 -1.65 11.63 -27.53
C ARG A 84 -0.95 11.87 -28.86
N LEU A 85 0.36 11.68 -28.92
CA LEU A 85 1.14 11.86 -30.14
C LEU A 85 0.81 10.80 -31.20
N ALA A 86 0.49 9.58 -30.78
CA ALA A 86 0.19 8.48 -31.69
C ALA A 86 -1.25 8.51 -32.24
N ILE A 87 -2.23 8.87 -31.40
CA ILE A 87 -3.66 8.68 -31.69
C ILE A 87 -4.41 10.02 -31.80
N GLY A 88 -4.02 11.04 -31.02
CA GLY A 88 -4.78 12.28 -30.88
C GLY A 88 -5.96 12.14 -29.92
N THR A 89 -7.14 12.66 -30.29
CA THR A 89 -8.37 12.54 -29.47
C THR A 89 -8.71 11.07 -29.21
N PRO A 90 -9.09 10.69 -27.98
CA PRO A 90 -9.41 11.53 -26.82
C PRO A 90 -8.22 11.92 -25.93
N TRP A 91 -7.02 11.40 -26.18
CA TRP A 91 -5.84 11.67 -25.36
C TRP A 91 -5.40 13.14 -25.39
N THR A 92 -5.68 13.86 -26.49
CA THR A 92 -5.44 15.31 -26.59
C THR A 92 -6.21 16.12 -25.56
N ASP A 93 -7.38 15.64 -25.13
CA ASP A 93 -8.28 16.36 -24.23
C ASP A 93 -8.05 15.98 -22.75
N LEU A 94 -7.10 15.08 -22.47
CA LEU A 94 -6.82 14.55 -21.14
C LEU A 94 -5.62 15.28 -20.49
N PRO A 95 -5.86 16.24 -19.57
CA PRO A 95 -4.77 16.91 -18.88
C PRO A 95 -4.08 15.94 -17.92
N SER A 96 -2.76 15.79 -18.05
CA SER A 96 -1.97 14.95 -17.14
C SER A 96 -1.92 15.51 -15.72
N GLU A 97 -2.17 16.81 -15.56
CA GLU A 97 -2.21 17.55 -14.29
C GLU A 97 -3.19 16.97 -13.27
N ILE A 98 -4.21 16.23 -13.72
CA ILE A 98 -5.15 15.53 -12.82
C ILE A 98 -4.45 14.56 -11.87
N MET A 99 -3.22 14.13 -12.20
CA MET A 99 -2.43 13.20 -11.41
C MET A 99 -1.44 13.86 -10.45
N ILE A 100 -1.37 15.20 -10.39
CA ILE A 100 -0.44 15.90 -9.47
C ILE A 100 -0.68 15.48 -8.02
N TYR A 101 -1.95 15.32 -7.60
CA TYR A 101 -2.29 14.95 -6.22
C TYR A 101 -1.61 13.67 -5.73
N GLY A 102 -1.28 12.73 -6.63
CA GLY A 102 -0.70 11.45 -6.27
C GLY A 102 0.77 11.51 -5.84
N HIS A 103 1.40 12.69 -5.86
CA HIS A 103 2.79 12.86 -5.41
C HIS A 103 2.97 12.40 -3.95
N GLY A 104 4.10 11.75 -3.64
CA GLY A 104 4.39 11.29 -2.28
C GLY A 104 3.35 10.31 -1.71
N GLY A 105 2.65 9.57 -2.56
CA GLY A 105 1.59 8.65 -2.16
C GLY A 105 0.33 9.37 -1.67
N GLY A 106 -0.11 10.37 -2.42
CA GLY A 106 -1.27 11.20 -2.12
C GLY A 106 -0.89 12.40 -1.25
N VAL A 107 -0.46 13.50 -1.86
CA VAL A 107 -0.07 14.76 -1.21
C VAL A 107 0.89 14.57 -0.03
N GLY A 108 1.79 13.57 -0.12
CA GLY A 108 2.77 13.25 0.93
C GLY A 108 2.31 12.30 2.03
N TRP A 109 1.12 11.72 1.97
CA TRP A 109 0.62 10.73 2.96
C TRP A 109 1.37 9.39 2.95
N GLY A 110 2.17 9.11 1.91
CA GLY A 110 2.97 7.90 1.84
C GLY A 110 2.16 6.62 1.57
N THR A 111 0.96 6.73 1.00
CA THR A 111 0.09 5.57 0.67
C THR A 111 0.57 4.83 -0.59
N LEU A 112 -0.28 4.51 -1.57
CA LEU A 112 0.14 3.87 -2.83
C LEU A 112 1.21 4.70 -3.54
N CYS A 113 2.28 4.07 -4.03
CA CYS A 113 3.30 4.77 -4.83
C CYS A 113 2.66 5.53 -6.00
N GLY A 114 2.95 6.82 -6.11
CA GLY A 114 2.35 7.67 -7.14
C GLY A 114 2.56 7.13 -8.56
N ALA A 115 3.75 6.61 -8.86
CA ALA A 115 4.03 6.02 -10.17
C ALA A 115 3.08 4.85 -10.50
N LEU A 116 2.77 3.99 -9.52
CA LEU A 116 1.80 2.90 -9.67
C LEU A 116 0.38 3.43 -9.92
N ASN A 117 -0.02 4.47 -9.18
CA ASN A 117 -1.31 5.12 -9.37
C ASN A 117 -1.44 5.68 -10.80
N GLY A 118 -0.46 6.46 -11.25
CA GLY A 118 -0.45 7.05 -12.60
C GLY A 118 -0.47 6.00 -13.71
N ALA A 119 0.37 4.97 -13.62
CA ALA A 119 0.40 3.90 -14.63
C ALA A 119 -0.87 3.04 -14.61
N GLY A 120 -1.38 2.69 -13.43
CA GLY A 120 -2.61 1.91 -13.27
C GLY A 120 -3.85 2.63 -13.81
N ALA A 121 -3.88 3.97 -13.72
CA ALA A 121 -4.94 4.77 -14.32
C ALA A 121 -4.98 4.60 -15.85
N ILE A 122 -3.84 4.64 -16.53
CA ILE A 122 -3.78 4.43 -18.00
C ILE A 122 -4.23 3.02 -18.38
N ILE A 123 -3.77 1.99 -17.66
CA ILE A 123 -4.21 0.60 -17.88
C ILE A 123 -5.75 0.51 -17.80
N SER A 124 -6.34 1.17 -16.80
CA SER A 124 -7.80 1.18 -16.60
C SER A 124 -8.56 2.00 -17.63
N MET A 125 -7.92 2.96 -18.31
CA MET A 125 -8.55 3.72 -19.39
C MET A 125 -8.67 2.91 -20.68
N VAL A 126 -7.71 2.03 -20.95
CA VAL A 126 -7.60 1.31 -22.24
C VAL A 126 -8.10 -0.13 -22.21
N LEU A 127 -8.36 -0.68 -21.02
CA LEU A 127 -8.88 -2.03 -20.84
C LEU A 127 -10.18 -2.06 -20.04
N GLN A 128 -11.03 -3.03 -20.35
CA GLN A 128 -12.21 -3.33 -19.53
C GLN A 128 -11.79 -3.77 -18.13
N LYS A 129 -12.66 -3.56 -17.13
CA LYS A 129 -12.38 -3.80 -15.71
C LYS A 129 -11.74 -5.15 -15.44
N ALA A 130 -12.35 -6.24 -15.92
CA ALA A 130 -11.86 -7.58 -15.65
C ALA A 130 -10.42 -7.80 -16.14
N ARG A 131 -10.06 -7.19 -17.27
CA ARG A 131 -8.70 -7.31 -17.81
C ARG A 131 -7.73 -6.30 -17.20
N SER A 132 -8.18 -5.08 -16.94
CA SER A 132 -7.42 -4.08 -16.17
C SER A 132 -7.01 -4.63 -14.81
N ASP A 133 -7.91 -5.30 -14.09
CA ASP A 133 -7.61 -5.92 -12.80
C ASP A 133 -6.42 -6.88 -12.91
N VAL A 134 -6.29 -7.65 -13.99
CA VAL A 134 -5.16 -8.58 -14.19
C VAL A 134 -3.84 -7.82 -14.36
N LEU A 135 -3.80 -6.83 -15.27
CA LEU A 135 -2.56 -6.09 -15.57
C LEU A 135 -2.14 -5.17 -14.41
N VAL A 136 -3.09 -4.57 -13.70
CA VAL A 136 -2.78 -3.76 -12.52
C VAL A 136 -2.23 -4.63 -11.39
N ASN A 137 -2.76 -5.85 -11.19
CA ASN A 137 -2.19 -6.79 -10.23
C ASN A 137 -0.77 -7.22 -10.63
N GLU A 138 -0.52 -7.46 -11.91
CA GLU A 138 0.83 -7.73 -12.42
C GLU A 138 1.78 -6.56 -12.13
N LEU A 139 1.40 -5.33 -12.51
CA LEU A 139 2.19 -4.13 -12.30
C LEU A 139 2.54 -3.92 -10.82
N PHE A 140 1.55 -4.03 -9.94
CA PHE A 140 1.74 -3.80 -8.51
C PHE A 140 2.57 -4.91 -7.89
N GLY A 141 2.33 -6.16 -8.29
CA GLY A 141 3.09 -7.31 -7.85
C GLY A 141 4.56 -7.28 -8.28
N TRP A 142 4.81 -7.03 -9.56
CA TRP A 142 6.14 -6.79 -10.13
C TRP A 142 6.89 -5.71 -9.36
N TYR A 143 6.24 -4.59 -9.06
CA TYR A 143 6.83 -3.50 -8.30
C TYR A 143 7.32 -3.94 -6.90
N THR A 144 6.61 -4.83 -6.24
CA THR A 144 7.04 -5.33 -4.92
C THR A 144 8.24 -6.26 -4.98
N GLN A 145 8.53 -6.86 -6.14
CA GLN A 145 9.51 -7.92 -6.33
C GLN A 145 10.73 -7.49 -7.16
N VAL A 146 10.79 -6.23 -7.59
CA VAL A 146 11.91 -5.69 -8.37
C VAL A 146 12.84 -4.85 -7.52
N LEU A 147 14.14 -4.93 -7.86
CA LEU A 147 15.17 -4.04 -7.34
C LEU A 147 15.07 -2.67 -8.01
N PHE A 148 14.76 -1.63 -7.23
CA PHE A 148 14.69 -0.25 -7.72
C PHE A 148 15.81 0.64 -7.17
N PRO A 149 16.33 1.59 -7.99
CA PRO A 149 16.03 1.76 -9.42
C PRO A 149 16.56 0.58 -10.25
N THR A 150 15.96 0.26 -11.40
CA THR A 150 16.42 -0.89 -12.19
C THR A 150 17.83 -0.67 -12.75
N ASP A 151 18.51 -1.75 -13.12
CA ASP A 151 19.83 -1.66 -13.78
C ASP A 151 19.80 -0.79 -15.02
N ILE A 152 18.73 -0.91 -15.82
CA ILE A 152 18.52 -0.10 -17.03
C ILE A 152 18.50 1.39 -16.67
N SER A 153 17.68 1.80 -15.70
CA SER A 153 17.61 3.21 -15.30
C SER A 153 18.90 3.71 -14.64
N ASN A 154 19.60 2.87 -13.89
CA ASN A 154 20.93 3.18 -13.37
C ASN A 154 21.93 3.43 -14.51
N GLN A 155 21.95 2.58 -15.52
CA GLN A 155 22.82 2.76 -16.69
C GLN A 155 22.40 3.95 -17.55
N TYR A 156 21.11 4.26 -17.64
CA TYR A 156 20.64 5.44 -18.38
C TYR A 156 21.13 6.73 -17.74
N ALA A 157 21.16 6.80 -16.40
CA ALA A 157 21.72 7.95 -15.71
C ALA A 157 23.24 8.11 -15.94
N VAL A 158 24.00 7.01 -15.81
CA VAL A 158 25.47 7.02 -16.02
C VAL A 158 25.83 7.40 -17.46
N ASN A 159 25.06 6.94 -18.43
CA ASN A 159 25.29 7.22 -19.85
C ASN A 159 24.60 8.50 -20.34
N HIS A 160 24.03 9.31 -19.43
CA HIS A 160 23.32 10.55 -19.75
C HIS A 160 22.23 10.41 -20.82
N ILE A 161 21.48 9.31 -20.76
CA ILE A 161 20.35 9.03 -21.66
C ILE A 161 19.11 9.82 -21.26
N PHE A 162 18.91 10.07 -19.96
CA PHE A 162 17.85 10.96 -19.49
C PHE A 162 18.13 12.41 -19.90
N THR A 163 17.08 13.15 -20.24
CA THR A 163 17.23 14.56 -20.60
C THR A 163 17.54 15.40 -19.37
N VAL A 164 16.94 15.04 -18.23
CA VAL A 164 17.20 15.66 -16.94
C VAL A 164 18.26 14.86 -16.20
N ASN A 165 19.36 15.51 -15.78
CA ASN A 165 20.48 14.86 -15.11
C ASN A 165 20.73 15.51 -13.75
N MET A 166 19.96 15.12 -12.73
CA MET A 166 20.10 15.64 -11.36
C MET A 166 21.12 14.86 -10.53
N TYR A 167 21.35 13.58 -10.88
CA TYR A 167 22.36 12.72 -10.29
C TYR A 167 22.67 11.59 -11.29
N ASP A 168 23.93 11.46 -11.67
CA ASP A 168 24.41 10.65 -12.81
C ASP A 168 25.17 9.39 -12.39
N GLN A 169 25.23 9.09 -11.09
CA GLN A 169 25.89 7.88 -10.59
C GLN A 169 24.88 6.74 -10.39
N ILE A 170 25.43 5.54 -10.24
CA ILE A 170 24.67 4.35 -9.84
C ILE A 170 24.11 4.56 -8.43
N LEU A 171 22.80 4.40 -8.28
CA LEU A 171 22.17 4.39 -6.98
C LEU A 171 22.08 2.96 -6.44
N PRO A 172 22.26 2.76 -5.12
CA PRO A 172 21.99 1.47 -4.49
C PRO A 172 20.57 1.00 -4.82
N GLN A 173 20.39 -0.30 -4.99
CA GLN A 173 19.08 -0.88 -5.29
C GLN A 173 18.52 -1.60 -4.07
N ASN A 174 17.20 -1.61 -3.94
CA ASN A 174 16.51 -2.45 -2.97
C ASN A 174 15.17 -2.97 -3.52
N MET A 175 14.72 -4.09 -2.99
CA MET A 175 13.36 -4.59 -3.19
C MET A 175 12.51 -4.05 -2.04
N SER A 176 11.50 -3.22 -2.34
CA SER A 176 10.69 -2.62 -1.28
C SER A 176 9.78 -3.61 -0.58
N GLY A 177 9.38 -4.71 -1.24
CA GLY A 177 8.37 -5.65 -0.75
C GLY A 177 6.96 -5.03 -0.60
N SER A 178 6.79 -3.75 -0.94
CA SER A 178 5.58 -2.98 -0.66
C SER A 178 5.22 -2.05 -1.81
N PRO A 179 3.93 -1.96 -2.20
CA PRO A 179 3.47 -0.93 -3.12
C PRO A 179 3.33 0.44 -2.42
N LEU A 180 3.48 0.49 -1.09
CA LEU A 180 3.36 1.74 -0.32
C LEU A 180 4.61 2.61 -0.47
N CYS A 181 4.39 3.88 -0.77
CA CYS A 181 5.42 4.91 -0.92
C CYS A 181 6.21 5.09 0.38
N HIS A 182 5.53 5.12 1.54
CA HIS A 182 6.19 5.20 2.84
C HIS A 182 7.18 4.04 3.02
N ALA A 183 6.71 2.79 2.92
CA ALA A 183 7.57 1.62 3.12
C ALA A 183 8.71 1.57 2.09
N SER A 184 8.42 1.79 0.81
CA SER A 184 9.42 1.75 -0.27
C SER A 184 10.52 2.82 -0.13
N VAL A 185 10.15 4.06 0.20
CA VAL A 185 11.12 5.16 0.33
C VAL A 185 11.92 5.03 1.62
N THR A 186 11.24 4.79 2.75
CA THR A 186 11.92 4.67 4.05
C THR A 186 12.90 3.51 4.06
N GLU A 187 12.51 2.34 3.53
CA GLU A 187 13.39 1.18 3.49
C GLU A 187 14.63 1.43 2.62
N TRP A 188 14.44 2.05 1.45
CA TRP A 188 15.59 2.39 0.61
C TRP A 188 16.52 3.39 1.28
N CYS A 189 15.99 4.45 1.91
CA CYS A 189 16.80 5.42 2.64
C CYS A 189 17.64 4.76 3.73
N ASN A 190 17.08 3.78 4.44
CA ASN A 190 17.79 3.03 5.47
C ASN A 190 18.94 2.19 4.88
N VAL A 191 18.68 1.44 3.82
CA VAL A 191 19.67 0.54 3.20
C VAL A 191 20.75 1.33 2.44
N ALA A 192 20.38 2.43 1.81
CA ALA A 192 21.28 3.25 0.99
C ALA A 192 21.96 4.37 1.80
N TYR A 193 21.63 4.54 3.09
CA TYR A 193 22.14 5.57 3.98
C TYR A 193 21.94 7.02 3.47
N PHE A 194 20.84 7.26 2.76
CA PHE A 194 20.44 8.59 2.29
C PHE A 194 19.25 9.14 3.06
N THR A 195 19.18 10.47 3.19
CA THR A 195 18.03 11.13 3.81
C THR A 195 16.86 11.24 2.84
N VAL A 196 15.64 11.32 3.38
CA VAL A 196 14.45 11.49 2.53
C VAL A 196 14.47 12.80 1.76
N SER A 197 15.14 13.85 2.22
CA SER A 197 15.22 15.13 1.50
C SER A 197 16.28 15.15 0.38
N SER A 198 17.13 14.12 0.29
CA SER A 198 18.30 14.09 -0.59
C SER A 198 17.93 14.07 -2.09
N THR A 199 18.86 14.53 -2.91
CA THR A 199 18.72 14.49 -4.38
C THR A 199 18.74 13.04 -4.87
N GLU A 200 19.54 12.18 -4.27
CA GLU A 200 19.67 10.75 -4.58
C GLU A 200 18.34 10.02 -4.38
N ARG A 201 17.63 10.32 -3.27
CA ARG A 201 16.28 9.77 -3.06
C ARG A 201 15.31 10.25 -4.13
N LYS A 202 15.31 11.55 -4.45
CA LYS A 202 14.43 12.11 -5.49
C LYS A 202 14.74 11.50 -6.86
N GLU A 203 16.02 11.35 -7.18
CA GLU A 203 16.49 10.69 -8.39
C GLU A 203 16.06 9.21 -8.44
N ARG A 204 16.17 8.46 -7.33
CA ARG A 204 15.60 7.11 -7.26
C ARG A 204 14.11 7.13 -7.62
N CYS A 205 13.34 8.06 -7.07
CA CYS A 205 11.92 8.19 -7.38
C CYS A 205 11.68 8.55 -8.85
N ALA A 206 12.54 9.37 -9.47
CA ALA A 206 12.48 9.71 -10.89
C ALA A 206 12.72 8.47 -11.78
N ARG A 207 13.82 7.75 -11.52
CA ARG A 207 14.18 6.49 -12.21
C ARG A 207 13.08 5.45 -12.07
N LEU A 208 12.58 5.25 -10.85
CA LEU A 208 11.45 4.37 -10.56
C LEU A 208 10.17 4.79 -11.29
N THR A 209 9.91 6.09 -11.43
CA THR A 209 8.75 6.61 -12.19
C THR A 209 8.86 6.21 -13.66
N GLY A 210 10.03 6.39 -14.27
CA GLY A 210 10.32 5.92 -15.62
C GLY A 210 10.17 4.39 -15.75
N ASP A 211 10.75 3.63 -14.82
CA ASP A 211 10.69 2.17 -14.83
C ASP A 211 9.27 1.63 -14.75
N VAL A 212 8.43 2.20 -13.88
CA VAL A 212 7.03 1.81 -13.71
C VAL A 212 6.21 2.15 -14.97
N ALA A 213 6.42 3.33 -15.56
CA ALA A 213 5.75 3.71 -16.80
C ALA A 213 6.15 2.79 -17.96
N ALA A 214 7.44 2.49 -18.09
CA ALA A 214 7.98 1.60 -19.10
C ALA A 214 7.44 0.17 -18.96
N TYR A 215 7.39 -0.35 -17.74
CA TYR A 215 6.83 -1.69 -17.50
C TYR A 215 5.33 -1.73 -17.80
N ALA A 216 4.56 -0.69 -17.45
CA ALA A 216 3.16 -0.58 -17.82
C ALA A 216 2.96 -0.54 -19.35
N ALA A 217 3.79 0.21 -20.08
CA ALA A 217 3.79 0.20 -21.54
C ALA A 217 4.10 -1.20 -22.09
N LYS A 218 5.09 -1.89 -21.52
CA LYS A 218 5.46 -3.25 -21.93
C LYS A 218 4.28 -4.22 -21.78
N ILE A 219 3.65 -4.31 -20.61
CA ILE A 219 2.55 -5.26 -20.40
C ILE A 219 1.30 -4.90 -21.21
N LEU A 220 1.06 -3.62 -21.51
CA LEU A 220 0.00 -3.18 -22.42
C LEU A 220 0.30 -3.53 -23.89
N ASN A 221 1.55 -3.40 -24.32
CA ASN A 221 2.00 -3.86 -25.64
C ASN A 221 1.81 -5.38 -25.77
N ASP A 222 2.25 -6.14 -24.77
CA ASP A 222 2.09 -7.59 -24.75
C ASP A 222 0.60 -7.98 -24.76
N GLU A 223 -0.26 -7.23 -24.08
CA GLU A 223 -1.71 -7.44 -24.09
C GLU A 223 -2.31 -7.16 -25.47
N LEU A 224 -1.93 -6.05 -26.10
CA LEU A 224 -2.35 -5.70 -27.46
C LEU A 224 -1.96 -6.77 -28.48
N LEU A 225 -0.78 -7.38 -28.31
CA LEU A 225 -0.26 -8.44 -29.17
C LEU A 225 -0.80 -9.84 -28.80
N GLY A 226 -1.59 -9.97 -27.73
CA GLY A 226 -2.12 -11.25 -27.26
C GLY A 226 -1.06 -12.17 -26.64
N THR A 227 0.11 -11.63 -26.27
CA THR A 227 1.25 -12.39 -25.71
C THR A 227 1.39 -12.22 -24.20
N PHE A 228 0.59 -11.35 -23.57
CA PHE A 228 0.70 -11.08 -22.14
C PHE A 228 0.26 -12.28 -21.27
N THR A 229 1.18 -12.72 -20.41
CA THR A 229 0.94 -13.69 -19.34
C THR A 229 1.39 -13.11 -18.00
N PRO A 230 0.54 -13.10 -16.96
CA PRO A 230 0.94 -12.64 -15.63
C PRO A 230 2.10 -13.47 -15.07
N LEU A 231 3.12 -12.80 -14.55
CA LEU A 231 4.29 -13.44 -13.94
C LEU A 231 4.31 -13.28 -12.42
N TYR A 232 3.60 -12.30 -11.88
CA TYR A 232 3.53 -12.07 -10.45
C TYR A 232 2.89 -13.26 -9.73
N VAL A 233 3.64 -13.80 -8.77
CA VAL A 233 3.15 -14.80 -7.82
C VAL A 233 3.20 -14.19 -6.42
N PRO A 234 2.07 -14.14 -5.69
CA PRO A 234 2.07 -13.67 -4.30
C PRO A 234 3.01 -14.52 -3.43
N PRO A 235 3.77 -13.90 -2.51
CA PRO A 235 4.54 -14.64 -1.51
C PRO A 235 3.68 -15.66 -0.75
N ALA A 236 4.29 -16.81 -0.41
CA ALA A 236 3.61 -17.91 0.29
C ALA A 236 3.02 -17.48 1.65
N THR A 237 3.64 -16.49 2.30
CA THR A 237 3.17 -15.86 3.54
C THR A 237 1.76 -15.28 3.39
N ILE A 238 1.48 -14.58 2.28
CA ILE A 238 0.16 -14.01 2.00
C ILE A 238 -0.87 -15.13 1.84
N ALA A 239 -0.55 -16.16 1.06
CA ALA A 239 -1.46 -17.29 0.84
C ALA A 239 -1.82 -18.00 2.15
N ALA A 240 -0.83 -18.20 3.03
CA ALA A 240 -1.04 -18.81 4.34
C ALA A 240 -1.96 -17.95 5.24
N CYS A 241 -1.72 -16.63 5.32
CA CYS A 241 -2.58 -15.74 6.11
C CYS A 241 -4.01 -15.67 5.53
N MET A 242 -4.13 -15.54 4.21
CA MET A 242 -5.42 -15.35 3.55
C MET A 242 -6.30 -16.60 3.57
N ALA A 243 -5.74 -17.79 3.78
CA ALA A 243 -6.49 -19.03 3.97
C ALA A 243 -7.47 -18.97 5.15
N CYS A 244 -7.16 -18.18 6.19
CA CYS A 244 -8.06 -17.93 7.32
C CYS A 244 -8.61 -16.49 7.32
N HIS A 245 -7.77 -15.49 7.06
CA HIS A 245 -8.12 -14.07 7.22
C HIS A 245 -8.82 -13.44 6.01
N GLY A 246 -8.57 -13.95 4.80
CA GLY A 246 -9.30 -13.62 3.58
C GLY A 246 -10.66 -14.31 3.58
N ASN A 247 -11.13 -14.82 2.46
CA ASN A 247 -12.43 -15.52 2.36
C ASN A 247 -12.53 -16.86 3.15
N GLY A 248 -11.56 -17.14 4.03
CA GLY A 248 -11.57 -18.26 4.96
C GLY A 248 -12.39 -17.99 6.22
N THR A 249 -12.05 -18.70 7.30
CA THR A 249 -12.83 -18.78 8.54
C THR A 249 -13.12 -17.43 9.20
N LEU A 250 -12.18 -16.48 9.16
CA LEU A 250 -12.32 -15.19 9.84
C LEU A 250 -12.91 -14.10 8.96
N ASN A 251 -12.60 -14.10 7.65
CA ASN A 251 -13.13 -13.16 6.66
C ASN A 251 -13.15 -11.70 7.08
N LYS A 252 -11.98 -11.21 7.50
CA LYS A 252 -11.79 -9.85 8.06
C LYS A 252 -10.69 -9.06 7.37
N VAL A 253 -9.98 -9.65 6.41
CA VAL A 253 -8.88 -9.00 5.70
C VAL A 253 -9.17 -8.99 4.19
N ALA A 254 -9.11 -7.79 3.60
CA ALA A 254 -9.25 -7.57 2.16
C ALA A 254 -7.99 -6.86 1.63
N ALA A 255 -6.91 -7.61 1.46
CA ALA A 255 -5.63 -7.09 1.01
C ALA A 255 -4.86 -8.12 0.16
N LYS A 256 -3.94 -7.62 -0.67
CA LYS A 256 -2.94 -8.41 -1.42
C LYS A 256 -1.50 -8.00 -1.12
N MET A 257 -1.30 -7.05 -0.21
CA MET A 257 0.03 -6.60 0.19
C MET A 257 0.70 -7.65 1.08
N GLU A 258 2.04 -7.67 1.07
CA GLU A 258 2.82 -8.50 1.98
C GLU A 258 2.50 -8.13 3.44
N CYS A 259 2.26 -9.16 4.25
CA CYS A 259 1.79 -8.99 5.63
C CYS A 259 2.96 -8.77 6.59
N THR A 260 4.08 -9.44 6.36
CA THR A 260 5.19 -9.54 7.32
C THR A 260 5.89 -8.21 7.60
N GLN A 261 5.86 -7.26 6.67
CA GLN A 261 6.44 -5.93 6.88
C GLN A 261 5.73 -5.12 7.98
N CYS A 262 4.43 -5.33 8.15
CA CYS A 262 3.64 -4.66 9.19
C CYS A 262 3.36 -5.57 10.39
N HIS A 263 3.24 -6.87 10.17
CA HIS A 263 2.83 -7.85 11.18
C HIS A 263 3.97 -8.72 11.73
N GLY A 264 5.20 -8.55 11.23
CA GLY A 264 6.34 -9.40 11.58
C GLY A 264 6.21 -10.83 11.04
N THR A 265 7.17 -11.68 11.40
CA THR A 265 7.14 -13.10 11.05
C THR A 265 6.26 -13.86 12.05
N ASP A 266 5.02 -14.11 11.64
CA ASP A 266 3.99 -14.92 12.33
C ASP A 266 3.60 -14.46 13.75
N PRO A 267 2.61 -13.55 13.90
CA PRO A 267 2.10 -13.14 15.21
C PRO A 267 1.38 -14.25 15.98
N HIS A 268 1.11 -15.42 15.38
CA HIS A 268 0.44 -16.54 16.06
C HIS A 268 1.39 -17.40 16.89
N THR A 269 2.71 -17.20 16.74
CA THR A 269 3.74 -17.86 17.57
C THR A 269 4.27 -16.96 18.69
N ALA A 270 3.92 -15.67 18.67
CA ALA A 270 4.10 -14.82 19.84
C ALA A 270 3.16 -15.31 20.95
N PRO A 271 3.61 -15.37 22.22
CA PRO A 271 2.73 -15.66 23.33
C PRO A 271 1.69 -14.54 23.46
N VAL A 272 0.52 -14.73 22.84
CA VAL A 272 -0.60 -13.80 23.01
C VAL A 272 -1.06 -13.97 24.46
N THR A 273 -0.92 -12.90 25.24
CA THR A 273 -1.48 -12.86 26.59
C THR A 273 -2.90 -12.33 26.47
N GLU A 274 -3.90 -13.19 26.63
CA GLU A 274 -5.32 -12.86 26.48
C GLU A 274 -5.96 -12.64 27.84
N GLN A 275 -6.75 -11.58 27.99
CA GLN A 275 -7.56 -11.37 29.20
C GLN A 275 -8.85 -12.18 29.10
N ILE A 276 -8.98 -13.21 29.93
CA ILE A 276 -10.09 -14.17 29.86
C ILE A 276 -11.12 -13.98 30.98
N GLY A 277 -10.87 -13.07 31.92
CA GLY A 277 -11.73 -12.88 33.09
C GLY A 277 -11.68 -11.48 33.69
N GLY A 278 -12.61 -11.24 34.62
CA GLY A 278 -12.73 -9.99 35.37
C GLY A 278 -11.60 -9.76 36.38
N VAL A 279 -11.75 -8.71 37.18
CA VAL A 279 -10.77 -8.30 38.20
C VAL A 279 -10.78 -9.30 39.36
N PRO A 280 -9.68 -10.02 39.62
CA PRO A 280 -9.59 -10.96 40.73
C PRO A 280 -9.37 -10.24 42.06
N ASP A 281 -9.74 -10.87 43.18
CA ASP A 281 -9.50 -10.32 44.52
C ASP A 281 -8.03 -10.48 44.98
N ALA A 282 -7.28 -11.41 44.37
CA ALA A 282 -5.91 -11.74 44.77
C ALA A 282 -5.04 -12.15 43.58
N TYR A 283 -3.72 -12.10 43.78
CA TYR A 283 -2.76 -12.67 42.83
C TYR A 283 -2.90 -14.19 42.77
N GLN A 284 -2.93 -14.75 41.57
CA GLN A 284 -2.95 -16.20 41.36
C GLN A 284 -2.00 -16.58 40.23
N PHE A 285 -1.33 -17.73 40.39
CA PHE A 285 -0.52 -18.35 39.34
C PHE A 285 -0.88 -19.82 39.27
N HIS A 286 -1.47 -20.24 38.16
CA HIS A 286 -2.04 -21.57 38.01
C HIS A 286 -1.01 -22.54 37.43
N GLN A 287 -1.23 -23.81 37.70
CA GLN A 287 -0.52 -24.89 37.03
C GLN A 287 -0.78 -24.81 35.53
N ASN A 288 0.27 -24.90 34.71
CA ASN A 288 0.12 -24.92 33.26
C ASN A 288 -0.75 -26.11 32.81
N TYR A 289 -1.58 -25.92 31.79
CA TYR A 289 -2.40 -26.98 31.22
C TYR A 289 -2.27 -27.02 29.69
N PRO A 290 -2.07 -28.21 29.09
CA PRO A 290 -1.83 -29.51 29.74
C PRO A 290 -0.47 -29.59 30.48
N ASN A 291 -0.34 -30.48 31.46
CA ASN A 291 0.94 -30.86 32.06
C ASN A 291 0.91 -32.35 32.45
N PRO A 292 1.67 -33.25 31.77
CA PRO A 292 2.65 -32.98 30.73
C PRO A 292 2.07 -32.39 29.43
N PHE A 293 2.89 -31.66 28.65
CA PHE A 293 2.48 -31.05 27.38
C PHE A 293 3.35 -31.46 26.19
N ASN A 294 2.79 -31.39 24.98
CA ASN A 294 3.48 -31.63 23.70
C ASN A 294 2.80 -30.87 22.53
N PRO A 295 3.50 -29.99 21.78
CA PRO A 295 4.66 -29.21 22.21
C PRO A 295 4.25 -27.94 22.97
N SER A 296 2.95 -27.65 23.12
CA SER A 296 2.46 -26.40 23.71
C SER A 296 1.61 -26.57 24.96
N THR A 297 1.68 -25.59 25.86
CA THR A 297 0.84 -25.47 27.07
C THR A 297 0.34 -24.04 27.24
N THR A 298 -0.74 -23.88 27.99
CA THR A 298 -1.22 -22.58 28.46
C THR A 298 -0.81 -22.35 29.91
N ILE A 299 -0.40 -21.13 30.23
CA ILE A 299 -0.06 -20.66 31.58
C ILE A 299 -1.06 -19.57 31.93
N GLN A 300 -1.76 -19.71 33.05
CA GLN A 300 -2.77 -18.76 33.51
C GLN A 300 -2.30 -18.04 34.78
N PHE A 301 -2.56 -16.74 34.85
CA PHE A 301 -2.27 -15.92 36.02
C PHE A 301 -3.29 -14.79 36.20
N SER A 302 -3.45 -14.34 37.44
CA SER A 302 -4.43 -13.31 37.80
C SER A 302 -3.74 -12.22 38.61
N ILE A 303 -4.01 -10.96 38.29
CA ILE A 303 -3.49 -9.80 39.03
C ILE A 303 -4.65 -8.89 39.48
N PRO A 304 -4.72 -8.52 40.77
CA PRO A 304 -5.81 -7.71 41.32
C PRO A 304 -5.62 -6.20 41.12
N LYS A 305 -4.41 -5.77 40.72
CA LYS A 305 -4.05 -4.38 40.44
C LYS A 305 -3.17 -4.30 39.20
N ALA A 306 -3.08 -3.10 38.61
CA ALA A 306 -2.21 -2.86 37.47
C ALA A 306 -0.74 -3.10 37.88
N GLU A 307 -0.02 -3.91 37.11
CA GLU A 307 1.34 -4.33 37.44
C GLU A 307 2.22 -4.47 36.21
N THR A 308 3.52 -4.34 36.44
CA THR A 308 4.53 -4.80 35.48
C THR A 308 4.78 -6.29 35.70
N VAL A 309 4.48 -7.10 34.69
CA VAL A 309 4.58 -8.56 34.72
C VAL A 309 5.79 -9.04 33.94
N ASN A 310 6.52 -9.97 34.54
CA ASN A 310 7.56 -10.77 33.91
C ASN A 310 7.19 -12.25 34.04
N LEU A 311 7.17 -12.97 32.91
CA LEU A 311 6.95 -14.41 32.87
C LEU A 311 8.05 -15.05 32.05
N ALA A 312 8.80 -15.94 32.69
CA ALA A 312 9.95 -16.61 32.09
C ALA A 312 9.93 -18.12 32.37
N VAL A 313 10.53 -18.88 31.46
CA VAL A 313 10.71 -20.33 31.56
C VAL A 313 12.19 -20.65 31.74
N TYR A 314 12.49 -21.51 32.68
CA TYR A 314 13.83 -21.97 33.04
C TYR A 314 13.95 -23.50 32.95
N ASP A 315 15.16 -24.00 32.70
CA ASP A 315 15.46 -25.43 32.84
C ASP A 315 15.76 -25.82 34.30
N VAL A 316 16.03 -27.10 34.54
CA VAL A 316 16.37 -27.64 35.88
C VAL A 316 17.66 -27.07 36.48
N HIS A 317 18.53 -26.46 35.67
CA HIS A 317 19.76 -25.81 36.13
C HIS A 317 19.56 -24.31 36.40
N GLY A 318 18.32 -23.80 36.26
CA GLY A 318 18.00 -22.39 36.43
C GLY A 318 18.41 -21.52 35.24
N ARG A 319 18.77 -22.10 34.09
CA ARG A 319 19.10 -21.35 32.88
C ARG A 319 17.81 -20.89 32.21
N LEU A 320 17.78 -19.61 31.84
CA LEU A 320 16.67 -19.02 31.12
C LEU A 320 16.53 -19.64 29.73
N ILE A 321 15.34 -20.16 29.44
CA ILE A 321 14.98 -20.78 28.16
C ILE A 321 14.19 -19.80 27.30
N LYS A 322 13.15 -19.19 27.87
CA LYS A 322 12.24 -18.27 27.16
C LYS A 322 11.79 -17.15 28.10
N ASN A 323 11.89 -15.90 27.65
CA ASN A 323 11.09 -14.82 28.21
C ASN A 323 9.77 -14.79 27.44
N ILE A 324 8.68 -15.20 28.09
CA ILE A 324 7.34 -15.18 27.49
C ILE A 324 6.78 -13.76 27.55
N ILE A 325 6.94 -13.09 28.71
CA ILE A 325 6.56 -11.69 28.93
C ILE A 325 7.76 -11.00 29.57
N ALA A 326 8.24 -9.91 28.94
CA ALA A 326 9.33 -9.09 29.45
C ALA A 326 8.84 -7.65 29.70
N ASN A 327 8.72 -7.28 30.98
CA ASN A 327 8.25 -5.97 31.44
C ASN A 327 6.88 -5.54 30.86
N GLY A 328 5.93 -6.47 30.76
CA GLY A 328 4.60 -6.17 30.22
C GLY A 328 3.75 -5.40 31.23
N GLN A 329 3.08 -4.32 30.80
CA GLN A 329 2.13 -3.58 31.63
C GLN A 329 0.74 -4.20 31.50
N PHE A 330 0.17 -4.68 32.61
CA PHE A 330 -1.14 -5.31 32.62
C PHE A 330 -2.10 -4.56 33.53
N SER A 331 -3.37 -4.49 33.12
CA SER A 331 -4.47 -4.01 33.95
C SER A 331 -4.92 -5.10 34.92
N PRO A 332 -5.73 -4.78 35.94
CA PRO A 332 -6.32 -5.82 36.80
C PRO A 332 -7.15 -6.81 35.96
N GLY A 333 -6.90 -8.11 36.13
CA GLY A 333 -7.55 -9.12 35.30
C GLY A 333 -6.95 -10.52 35.45
N THR A 334 -7.61 -11.49 34.80
CA THR A 334 -7.12 -12.86 34.64
C THR A 334 -6.63 -13.06 33.21
N TYR A 335 -5.44 -13.60 33.06
CA TYR A 335 -4.71 -13.69 31.82
C TYR A 335 -4.27 -15.13 31.52
N GLU A 336 -4.31 -15.50 30.25
CA GLU A 336 -3.72 -16.73 29.73
C GLU A 336 -2.65 -16.42 28.70
N VAL A 337 -1.57 -17.20 28.72
CA VAL A 337 -0.50 -17.09 27.74
C VAL A 337 -0.01 -18.46 27.31
N ARG A 338 0.12 -18.66 26.00
CA ARG A 338 0.56 -19.92 25.42
C ARG A 338 2.09 -19.95 25.28
N TRP A 339 2.70 -21.04 25.73
CA TRP A 339 4.08 -21.37 25.39
C TRP A 339 4.10 -22.58 24.46
N ASP A 340 4.88 -22.51 23.39
CA ASP A 340 4.94 -23.51 22.31
C ASP A 340 6.16 -24.44 22.42
N GLY A 341 6.86 -24.44 23.57
CA GLY A 341 8.04 -25.27 23.76
C GLY A 341 9.26 -24.79 22.95
N THR A 342 9.35 -23.49 22.66
CA THR A 342 10.54 -22.88 22.03
C THR A 342 11.37 -22.06 23.02
N SER A 343 12.65 -21.89 22.72
CA SER A 343 13.57 -20.98 23.41
C SER A 343 13.47 -19.55 22.86
N ASN A 344 14.19 -18.60 23.48
CA ASN A 344 14.33 -17.23 22.96
C ASN A 344 14.91 -17.18 21.54
N ALA A 345 15.73 -18.16 21.15
CA ALA A 345 16.28 -18.29 19.80
C ALA A 345 15.30 -18.93 18.79
N GLY A 346 14.04 -19.18 19.17
CA GLY A 346 13.04 -19.84 18.33
C GLY A 346 13.25 -21.35 18.16
N LEU A 347 14.29 -21.92 18.76
CA LEU A 347 14.59 -23.36 18.69
C LEU A 347 13.68 -24.16 19.64
N ARG A 348 13.19 -25.31 19.18
CA ARG A 348 12.43 -26.27 20.00
C ARG A 348 13.29 -26.78 21.15
N VAL A 349 12.70 -26.88 22.33
CA VAL A 349 13.36 -27.43 23.52
C VAL A 349 13.16 -28.94 23.59
N ALA A 350 14.04 -29.63 24.33
CA ALA A 350 13.97 -31.09 24.49
C ALA A 350 12.85 -31.51 25.45
N SER A 351 12.46 -32.79 25.44
CA SER A 351 11.63 -33.35 26.52
C SER A 351 12.35 -33.22 27.85
N GLY A 352 11.63 -32.88 28.91
CA GLY A 352 12.23 -32.65 30.22
C GLY A 352 11.37 -31.83 31.16
N ILE A 353 11.98 -31.46 32.28
CA ILE A 353 11.35 -30.60 33.29
C ILE A 353 11.79 -29.16 33.08
N TYR A 354 10.80 -28.26 33.15
CA TYR A 354 10.97 -26.82 33.06
C TYR A 354 10.24 -26.14 34.22
N PHE A 355 10.58 -24.89 34.49
CA PHE A 355 9.92 -24.08 35.52
C PHE A 355 9.49 -22.75 34.92
N SER A 356 8.19 -22.45 34.97
CA SER A 356 7.69 -21.12 34.67
C SER A 356 7.71 -20.28 35.94
N ARG A 357 8.23 -19.06 35.87
CA ARG A 357 8.27 -18.11 36.99
C ARG A 357 7.57 -16.82 36.59
N LEU A 358 6.57 -16.45 37.38
CA LEU A 358 5.83 -15.19 37.27
C LEU A 358 6.34 -14.21 38.33
N GLN A 359 6.57 -12.97 37.92
CA GLN A 359 6.76 -11.84 38.80
C GLN A 359 5.81 -10.72 38.39
N ALA A 360 4.98 -10.24 39.33
CA ALA A 360 4.05 -9.13 39.13
C ALA A 360 4.18 -8.18 40.33
N GLY A 361 4.89 -7.07 40.14
CA GLY A 361 5.27 -6.19 41.26
C GLY A 361 6.07 -6.94 42.32
N THR A 362 5.53 -7.03 43.54
CA THR A 362 6.13 -7.78 44.67
C THR A 362 5.72 -9.26 44.70
N PHE A 363 4.69 -9.67 43.96
CA PHE A 363 4.26 -11.05 43.89
C PHE A 363 5.22 -11.88 43.04
N GLN A 364 5.62 -13.04 43.54
CA GLN A 364 6.42 -14.01 42.80
C GLN A 364 5.85 -15.42 42.99
N ALA A 365 5.73 -16.16 41.90
CA ALA A 365 5.28 -17.54 41.93
C ALA A 365 6.03 -18.37 40.87
N SER A 366 6.09 -19.68 41.07
CA SER A 366 6.71 -20.60 40.13
C SER A 366 5.92 -21.90 40.02
N SER A 367 5.93 -22.51 38.85
CA SER A 367 5.22 -23.76 38.57
C SER A 367 6.13 -24.68 37.75
N LYS A 368 6.12 -25.97 38.11
CA LYS A 368 6.89 -27.03 37.43
C LYS A 368 6.10 -27.53 36.23
N MET A 369 6.74 -27.57 35.07
CA MET A 369 6.16 -28.02 33.81
C MET A 369 6.93 -29.24 33.30
N SER A 370 6.22 -30.22 32.73
CA SER A 370 6.82 -31.43 32.16
C SER A 370 6.52 -31.46 30.66
N MET A 371 7.55 -31.41 29.83
CA MET A 371 7.42 -31.54 28.38
C MET A 371 7.73 -32.96 27.96
N VAL A 372 6.83 -33.55 27.17
CA VAL A 372 7.02 -34.86 26.54
C VAL A 372 6.99 -34.66 25.03
N LYS A 373 7.81 -35.41 24.29
CA LYS A 373 7.87 -35.33 22.84
C LYS A 373 7.33 -36.62 22.23
#